data_AF-A0A955KDV9-F1
#
_entry.id   AF-A0A955KDV9-F1
#
_cell.length_a   1.000
_cell.length_b   1.000
_cell.length_c   1.000
_cell.angle_alpha   90.00
_cell.angle_beta   90.00
_cell.angle_gamma   90.00
#
_symmetry.space_group_name_H-M   'P 1'
#
loop_
_entity.id
_entity.type
_entity.pdbx_description
1 polymer ?
#
loop_
_entity_poly.entity_id
_entity_poly.type
_entity_poly.pdbx_seq_one_letter_code
_entity_poly.pdbx_strand_id
1 'polypeptide(L)'
;MKSFGFTQSTHYFIGLVILSTLLAIPSVSAAQTANECSFSRTLEDGVDGEDVRCLQKYLNDNGFVIAESGPGAVGHETNLFRTLTKEAVVKWQKAKNVNPASGVFGPQSQAAYLLDLIAKIEGKKADTVAVATAPTPAPQVAGISTSAIDENKNKGESILKDAFKMMRDAEKQVDDLDDESKLAKLNKNLTDARIDLYDALESFFDEDYKNAYASGQDALDAASKVFEKAGGETYESKADDVLSDVTDLLEDVQGLYSDAKDNKADVGDSKKMISEAEDLLNDAQDEFDKRGYKQAISDALDAEEILNDAKDEIDFVGEKDVEGYIEEVRNELDDAEDEINDADDDGEDVDDAWDLFKDAEKKLNKADLAIDDEEYLDAQNYAEDAQDLIDEALDSISGSSSGDEKKAKKAVANAWDDYDDAKNDISDAEDDGDNMDDAWDLLKDAKKKLNKADDSYDDEEYQDALDYVDDAEDLIDEALDEL
;
A
#
# COMPACT_ATOMS: atom_id res chain seq x y z
N MET A 1 76.21 56.51 57.60
CA MET A 1 74.94 57.23 57.33
C MET A 1 73.82 56.46 58.02
N LYS A 2 73.23 57.11 59.04
CA LYS A 2 71.94 56.93 59.75
C LYS A 2 71.31 55.51 59.82
N SER A 3 70.77 54.97 60.93
CA SER A 3 70.75 55.21 62.38
C SER A 3 69.50 54.47 62.94
N PHE A 4 69.68 53.56 63.93
CA PHE A 4 68.77 53.18 65.05
C PHE A 4 67.30 52.74 64.74
N GLY A 5 66.59 51.88 65.49
CA GLY A 5 66.73 51.21 66.79
C GLY A 5 65.34 50.67 67.24
N PHE A 6 65.34 49.71 68.17
CA PHE A 6 64.41 49.49 69.31
C PHE A 6 62.86 49.52 69.17
N THR A 7 62.23 48.40 69.57
CA THR A 7 61.05 48.19 70.48
C THR A 7 59.75 49.00 70.40
N GLN A 8 58.69 48.26 70.80
CA GLN A 8 57.40 48.66 71.43
C GLN A 8 56.31 49.16 70.47
N SER A 9 55.27 48.35 70.20
CA SER A 9 54.04 48.13 70.98
C SER A 9 53.19 49.39 71.22
N THR A 10 52.05 49.44 70.52
CA THR A 10 50.69 49.89 70.87
C THR A 10 50.07 50.75 69.76
N HIS A 11 48.97 50.27 69.16
CA HIS A 11 47.65 50.90 69.25
C HIS A 11 46.55 50.05 68.60
N TYR A 12 45.36 50.31 69.11
CA TYR A 12 44.12 49.57 69.13
C TYR A 12 43.33 49.60 67.80
N PHE A 13 42.53 48.53 67.63
CA PHE A 13 41.13 48.50 67.16
C PHE A 13 40.73 48.26 65.68
N ILE A 14 39.88 47.23 65.59
CA ILE A 14 38.70 47.00 64.72
C ILE A 14 38.96 46.49 63.31
N GLY A 15 38.48 45.27 63.07
CA GLY A 15 37.83 44.94 61.81
C GLY A 15 38.14 43.56 61.25
N LEU A 16 37.10 42.72 61.25
CA LEU A 16 36.86 41.60 60.33
C LEU A 16 37.60 40.27 60.54
N VAL A 17 36.82 39.37 61.12
CA VAL A 17 36.87 37.91 60.99
C VAL A 17 36.75 37.52 59.51
N ILE A 18 37.73 36.80 58.96
CA ILE A 18 37.49 35.75 57.96
C ILE A 18 38.47 34.60 58.23
N LEU A 19 37.90 33.47 58.65
CA LEU A 19 38.54 32.18 58.91
C LEU A 19 38.83 31.50 57.56
N SER A 20 40.10 31.34 57.20
CA SER A 20 40.51 30.61 56.00
C SER A 20 40.80 29.16 56.36
N THR A 21 39.91 28.24 55.96
CA THR A 21 40.10 26.80 56.10
C THR A 21 40.55 26.18 54.78
N LEU A 22 41.67 25.47 54.88
CA LEU A 22 42.37 24.61 53.94
C LEU A 22 41.41 23.63 53.21
N LEU A 23 41.30 23.70 51.89
CA LEU A 23 40.74 22.64 51.05
C LEU A 23 41.86 21.78 50.48
N ALA A 24 41.88 20.50 50.86
CA ALA A 24 42.53 19.45 50.12
C ALA A 24 41.73 19.20 48.84
N ILE A 25 42.36 19.33 47.68
CA ILE A 25 41.75 19.02 46.38
C ILE A 25 42.01 17.53 46.11
N PRO A 26 40.98 16.66 46.05
CA PRO A 26 41.15 15.34 45.49
C PRO A 26 41.29 15.48 43.97
N SER A 27 42.41 14.99 43.43
CA SER A 27 42.58 14.81 41.99
C SER A 27 41.53 13.80 41.50
N VAL A 28 40.51 14.30 40.83
CA VAL A 28 39.54 13.45 40.14
C VAL A 28 40.26 12.89 38.91
N SER A 29 40.54 11.59 38.92
CA SER A 29 40.88 10.86 37.70
C SER A 29 39.72 11.03 36.72
N ALA A 30 39.98 11.65 35.58
CA ALA A 30 39.06 11.62 34.46
C ALA A 30 38.88 10.16 34.05
N ALA A 31 37.68 9.61 34.27
CA ALA A 31 37.26 8.41 33.59
C ALA A 31 37.21 8.74 32.10
N GLN A 32 38.10 8.16 31.30
CA GLN A 32 37.98 8.16 29.85
C GLN A 32 36.73 7.34 29.51
N THR A 33 35.64 8.04 29.24
CA THR A 33 34.44 7.50 28.59
C THR A 33 34.78 7.10 27.15
N ALA A 34 34.00 6.14 26.63
CA ALA A 34 34.25 5.35 25.43
C ALA A 34 34.70 6.17 24.21
N ASN A 35 35.67 5.62 23.46
CA ASN A 35 36.02 6.10 22.12
C ASN A 35 34.83 5.80 21.18
N GLU A 36 33.86 6.70 21.09
CA GLU A 36 32.81 6.63 20.08
C GLU A 36 33.35 7.21 18.78
N CYS A 37 33.68 6.33 17.83
CA CYS A 37 34.12 6.76 16.51
C CYS A 37 32.92 7.30 15.74
N SER A 38 33.02 8.55 15.28
CA SER A 38 32.08 9.12 14.31
C SER A 38 32.67 9.04 12.91
N PHE A 39 31.87 8.59 11.93
CA PHE A 39 32.27 8.41 10.55
C PHE A 39 31.39 9.25 9.64
N SER A 40 31.92 10.33 9.09
CA SER A 40 31.19 11.29 8.25
C SER A 40 31.49 11.19 6.76
N ARG A 41 32.35 10.24 6.37
CA ARG A 41 32.73 10.00 4.97
C ARG A 41 33.05 8.53 4.73
N THR A 42 32.98 8.11 3.47
CA THR A 42 33.41 6.78 3.05
C THR A 42 34.90 6.60 3.31
N LEU A 43 35.27 5.50 3.97
CA LEU A 43 36.67 5.10 4.18
C LEU A 43 37.00 3.89 3.32
N GLU A 44 38.00 4.04 2.46
CA GLU A 44 38.42 3.03 1.49
C GLU A 44 39.93 3.06 1.25
N ASP A 45 40.44 2.12 0.44
CA ASP A 45 41.87 1.98 0.19
C ASP A 45 42.48 3.28 -0.34
N GLY A 46 43.54 3.75 0.33
CA GLY A 46 44.21 5.01 0.01
C GLY A 46 43.72 6.22 0.79
N VAL A 47 42.61 6.13 1.53
CA VAL A 47 42.15 7.22 2.41
C VAL A 47 43.00 7.28 3.68
N ASP A 48 43.36 8.49 4.08
CA ASP A 48 44.08 8.77 5.33
C ASP A 48 43.23 9.68 6.23
N GLY A 49 43.29 9.48 7.56
CA GLY A 49 42.59 10.30 8.54
C GLY A 49 42.47 9.69 9.93
N GLU A 50 42.08 10.51 10.92
CA GLU A 50 41.87 10.02 12.29
C GLU A 50 40.58 9.18 12.43
N ASP A 51 39.62 9.39 11.53
CA ASP A 51 38.48 8.49 11.32
C ASP A 51 38.95 7.07 10.95
N VAL A 52 39.95 6.94 10.08
CA VAL A 52 40.56 5.63 9.78
C VAL A 52 41.18 5.02 11.02
N ARG A 53 41.95 5.78 11.81
CA ARG A 53 42.54 5.26 13.05
C ARG A 53 41.46 4.79 14.03
N CYS A 54 40.35 5.51 14.08
CA CYS A 54 39.22 5.15 14.92
C CYS A 54 38.56 3.84 14.45
N LEU A 55 38.32 3.69 13.14
CA LEU A 55 37.84 2.44 12.56
C LEU A 55 38.79 1.27 12.88
N GLN A 56 40.10 1.49 12.77
CA GLN A 56 41.08 0.45 13.07
C GLN A 56 41.00 -0.02 14.54
N LYS A 57 40.80 0.90 15.48
CA LYS A 57 40.59 0.56 16.90
C LYS A 57 39.33 -0.26 17.09
N TYR A 58 38.22 0.20 16.52
CA TYR A 58 36.95 -0.53 16.59
C TYR A 58 37.08 -1.95 16.04
N LEU A 59 37.70 -2.14 14.88
CA LEU A 59 37.88 -3.46 14.28
C LEU A 59 38.73 -4.38 15.17
N ASN A 60 39.87 -3.89 15.65
CA ASN A 60 40.75 -4.63 16.56
C ASN A 60 40.04 -5.01 17.87
N ASP A 61 39.31 -4.09 18.48
CA ASP A 61 38.57 -4.29 19.73
C ASP A 61 37.42 -5.31 19.58
N ASN A 62 36.91 -5.48 18.35
CA ASN A 62 35.82 -6.40 18.03
C ASN A 62 36.27 -7.71 17.38
N GLY A 63 37.56 -8.03 17.48
CA GLY A 63 38.12 -9.31 17.04
C GLY A 63 38.41 -9.39 15.54
N PHE A 64 38.24 -8.29 14.80
CA PHE A 64 38.63 -8.16 13.39
C PHE A 64 40.05 -7.60 13.30
N VAL A 65 41.01 -8.37 13.85
CA VAL A 65 42.41 -7.96 13.99
C VAL A 65 43.03 -7.62 12.64
N ILE A 66 43.59 -6.42 12.53
CA ILE A 66 44.22 -5.90 11.31
C ILE A 66 45.63 -6.45 11.13
N ALA A 67 46.43 -6.48 12.20
CA ALA A 67 47.78 -7.03 12.20
C ALA A 67 48.16 -7.58 13.59
N GLU A 68 48.97 -8.64 13.63
CA GLU A 68 49.47 -9.22 14.89
C GLU A 68 50.60 -8.39 15.52
N SER A 69 51.37 -7.67 14.70
CA SER A 69 52.43 -6.77 15.15
C SER A 69 52.71 -5.69 14.10
N GLY A 70 53.29 -4.57 14.53
CA GLY A 70 53.61 -3.45 13.64
C GLY A 70 52.41 -2.53 13.34
N PRO A 71 52.49 -1.72 12.26
CA PRO A 71 51.45 -0.74 11.94
C PRO A 71 50.07 -1.38 11.76
N GLY A 72 49.07 -0.87 12.48
CA GLY A 72 47.69 -1.38 12.45
C GLY A 72 47.40 -2.46 13.50
N ALA A 73 48.40 -2.97 14.22
CA ALA A 73 48.19 -3.89 15.33
C ALA A 73 47.49 -3.21 16.52
N VAL A 74 46.98 -4.02 17.45
CA VAL A 74 46.30 -3.54 18.67
C VAL A 74 47.21 -2.57 19.44
N GLY A 75 46.75 -1.34 19.66
CA GLY A 75 47.52 -0.28 20.31
C GLY A 75 48.55 0.40 19.42
N HIS A 76 48.61 0.03 18.14
CA HIS A 76 49.49 0.55 17.10
C HIS A 76 48.69 0.97 15.84
N GLU A 77 47.44 1.39 16.02
CA GLU A 77 46.57 1.82 14.92
C GLU A 77 47.13 3.05 14.20
N THR A 78 46.97 3.04 12.89
CA THR A 78 47.45 4.10 11.99
C THR A 78 46.29 4.93 11.46
N ASN A 79 46.60 6.10 10.92
CA ASN A 79 45.64 6.91 10.18
C ASN A 79 45.58 6.56 8.68
N LEU A 80 46.01 5.36 8.28
CA LEU A 80 46.16 4.98 6.87
C LEU A 80 45.26 3.79 6.54
N PHE A 81 44.29 3.97 5.64
CA PHE A 81 43.42 2.89 5.19
C PHE A 81 44.12 2.21 4.03
N ARG A 82 44.66 1.01 4.28
CA ARG A 82 45.41 0.22 3.31
C ARG A 82 44.86 -1.20 3.24
N THR A 83 45.51 -2.06 2.46
CA THR A 83 45.10 -3.45 2.20
C THR A 83 44.69 -4.23 3.47
N LEU A 84 45.47 -4.15 4.56
CA LEU A 84 45.13 -4.88 5.79
C LEU A 84 43.87 -4.35 6.49
N THR A 85 43.65 -3.04 6.48
CA THR A 85 42.41 -2.43 7.00
C THR A 85 41.22 -2.82 6.12
N LYS A 86 41.39 -2.78 4.79
CA LYS A 86 40.37 -3.24 3.84
C LYS A 86 39.95 -4.68 4.10
N GLU A 87 40.91 -5.58 4.28
CA GLU A 87 40.64 -6.99 4.58
C GLU A 87 39.90 -7.19 5.91
N ALA A 88 40.26 -6.42 6.95
CA ALA A 88 39.56 -6.43 8.23
C ALA A 88 38.11 -5.93 8.07
N VAL A 89 37.88 -4.88 7.29
CA VAL A 89 36.54 -4.38 6.96
C VAL A 89 35.73 -5.42 6.21
N VAL A 90 36.29 -6.12 5.22
CA VAL A 90 35.59 -7.23 4.53
C VAL A 90 35.14 -8.31 5.50
N LYS A 91 36.02 -8.71 6.43
CA LYS A 91 35.69 -9.74 7.44
C LYS A 91 34.57 -9.27 8.37
N TRP A 92 34.65 -8.02 8.83
CA TRP A 92 33.64 -7.40 9.66
C TRP A 92 32.30 -7.27 8.91
N GLN A 93 32.30 -6.80 7.67
CA GLN A 93 31.12 -6.70 6.80
C GLN A 93 30.43 -8.06 6.63
N LYS A 94 31.18 -9.13 6.35
CA LYS A 94 30.63 -10.49 6.28
C LYS A 94 30.00 -10.93 7.59
N ALA A 95 30.65 -10.66 8.71
CA ALA A 95 30.13 -11.01 10.04
C ALA A 95 28.88 -10.20 10.42
N LYS A 96 28.71 -9.00 9.84
CA LYS A 96 27.56 -8.11 10.06
C LYS A 96 26.53 -8.17 8.93
N ASN A 97 26.65 -9.12 7.99
CA ASN A 97 25.76 -9.27 6.84
C ASN A 97 25.63 -8.02 5.96
N VAL A 98 26.70 -7.22 5.84
CA VAL A 98 26.77 -6.09 4.90
C VAL A 98 27.17 -6.61 3.52
N ASN A 99 26.35 -6.36 2.49
CA ASN A 99 26.51 -6.90 1.14
C ASN A 99 26.50 -5.77 0.07
N PRO A 100 27.47 -5.72 -0.87
CA PRO A 100 28.66 -6.57 -0.95
C PRO A 100 29.68 -6.27 0.15
N ALA A 101 30.33 -7.32 0.66
CA ALA A 101 31.49 -7.17 1.54
C ALA A 101 32.73 -6.72 0.75
N SER A 102 32.66 -5.49 0.23
CA SER A 102 33.60 -4.87 -0.71
C SER A 102 34.89 -4.36 -0.05
N GLY A 103 34.89 -4.25 1.28
CA GLY A 103 35.98 -3.65 2.07
C GLY A 103 35.94 -2.13 2.09
N VAL A 104 34.90 -1.51 1.53
CA VAL A 104 34.64 -0.07 1.60
C VAL A 104 33.76 0.20 2.82
N PHE A 105 34.26 1.01 3.77
CA PHE A 105 33.48 1.43 4.93
C PHE A 105 32.65 2.67 4.58
N GLY A 106 31.66 2.44 3.71
CA GLY A 106 30.68 3.42 3.27
C GLY A 106 29.39 3.39 4.11
N PRO A 107 28.32 4.04 3.65
CA PRO A 107 27.07 4.23 4.41
C PRO A 107 26.49 2.93 5.01
N GLN A 108 26.43 1.84 4.24
CA GLN A 108 25.95 0.54 4.73
C GLN A 108 26.79 -0.01 5.90
N SER A 109 28.10 0.22 5.85
CA SER A 109 29.01 -0.18 6.94
C SER A 109 28.90 0.75 8.14
N GLN A 110 28.69 2.04 7.92
CA GLN A 110 28.45 3.00 8.99
C GLN A 110 27.16 2.65 9.74
N ALA A 111 26.08 2.31 9.02
CA ALA A 111 24.83 1.85 9.60
C ALA A 111 24.98 0.56 10.43
N ALA A 112 25.63 -0.47 9.88
CA ALA A 112 25.86 -1.71 10.61
C ALA A 112 26.78 -1.52 11.85
N TYR A 113 27.71 -0.56 11.79
CA TYR A 113 28.51 -0.14 12.94
C TYR A 113 27.64 0.52 14.02
N LEU A 114 26.72 1.41 13.64
CA LEU A 114 25.81 2.07 14.57
C LEU A 114 24.88 1.06 15.27
N LEU A 115 24.32 0.09 14.53
CA LEU A 115 23.51 -1.00 15.11
C LEU A 115 24.32 -1.83 16.13
N ASP A 116 25.60 -2.09 15.86
CA ASP A 116 26.49 -2.80 16.78
C ASP A 116 26.81 -1.99 18.05
N LEU A 117 26.90 -0.65 17.95
CA LEU A 117 27.04 0.22 19.12
C LEU A 117 25.78 0.22 19.98
N ILE A 118 24.60 0.33 19.37
CA ILE A 118 23.31 0.33 20.08
C ILE A 118 23.14 -0.97 20.87
N ALA A 119 23.37 -2.14 20.25
CA ALA A 119 23.28 -3.43 20.92
C ALA A 119 24.24 -3.57 22.13
N LYS A 120 25.43 -2.96 22.07
CA LYS A 120 26.39 -2.95 23.20
C LYS A 120 25.95 -2.05 24.34
N ILE A 121 25.29 -0.93 24.04
CA ILE A 121 24.74 -0.02 25.05
C ILE A 121 23.58 -0.71 25.79
N GLU A 122 22.72 -1.43 25.07
CA GLU A 122 21.65 -2.24 25.64
C GLU A 122 22.18 -3.38 26.53
N GLY A 123 23.22 -4.08 26.08
CA GLY A 123 23.89 -5.12 26.87
C GLY A 123 24.50 -4.60 28.18
N LYS A 124 25.11 -3.41 28.15
CA LYS A 124 25.66 -2.76 29.37
C LYS A 124 24.56 -2.28 30.33
N LYS A 125 23.38 -1.92 29.82
CA LYS A 125 22.21 -1.54 30.64
C LYS A 125 21.68 -2.74 31.44
N ALA A 126 21.64 -3.93 30.86
CA ALA A 126 21.22 -5.16 31.55
C ALA A 126 22.12 -5.52 32.75
N ASP A 127 23.44 -5.32 32.63
CA ASP A 127 24.40 -5.56 33.73
C ASP A 127 24.30 -4.53 34.87
N THR A 128 23.85 -3.29 34.59
CA THR A 128 23.69 -2.26 35.63
C THR A 128 22.41 -2.39 36.47
N VAL A 129 21.38 -3.10 35.98
CA VAL A 129 20.11 -3.31 36.72
C VAL A 129 20.25 -4.41 37.79
N ALA A 130 21.22 -5.32 37.66
CA ALA A 130 21.40 -6.45 38.58
C ALA A 130 22.02 -6.07 39.95
N VAL A 131 22.58 -4.86 40.12
CA VAL A 131 23.38 -4.50 41.32
C VAL A 131 22.62 -3.65 42.37
N ALA A 132 21.42 -3.12 42.05
CA ALA A 132 20.71 -2.18 42.93
C ALA A 132 19.51 -2.80 43.69
N THR A 133 19.77 -3.71 44.65
CA THR A 133 18.76 -4.13 45.64
C THR A 133 19.24 -3.88 47.07
N ALA A 134 19.16 -2.64 47.53
CA ALA A 134 19.14 -2.29 48.96
C ALA A 134 18.38 -0.96 49.18
N PRO A 135 17.36 -0.88 50.05
CA PRO A 135 16.56 0.33 50.19
C PRO A 135 17.09 1.25 51.31
N THR A 136 17.21 2.55 51.04
CA THR A 136 17.12 3.63 52.04
C THR A 136 16.81 4.97 51.34
N PRO A 137 16.10 5.91 51.98
CA PRO A 137 15.13 6.80 51.32
C PRO A 137 15.73 8.05 50.68
N ALA A 138 15.07 8.48 49.60
CA ALA A 138 15.39 9.63 48.77
C ALA A 138 15.07 10.99 49.44
N PRO A 139 15.87 12.03 49.19
CA PRO A 139 15.38 13.39 49.04
C PRO A 139 15.03 13.65 47.56
N GLN A 140 13.79 14.08 47.32
CA GLN A 140 13.31 14.52 46.01
C GLN A 140 13.90 15.87 45.62
N VAL A 141 14.33 16.00 44.36
CA VAL A 141 14.33 17.26 43.60
C VAL A 141 13.49 17.06 42.34
N ALA A 142 12.54 17.97 42.12
CA ALA A 142 11.72 18.09 40.92
C ALA A 142 12.59 18.33 39.68
N GLY A 143 12.28 17.89 38.47
CA GLY A 143 11.14 17.15 37.95
C GLY A 143 11.26 17.10 36.43
N ILE A 144 11.54 15.92 35.88
CA ILE A 144 11.13 15.46 34.56
C ILE A 144 10.73 14.00 34.78
N SER A 145 9.48 13.65 34.47
CA SER A 145 8.99 12.28 34.66
C SER A 145 9.79 11.36 33.74
N THR A 146 10.46 10.36 34.30
CA THR A 146 11.19 9.32 33.54
C THR A 146 10.30 8.69 32.46
N SER A 147 8.99 8.62 32.69
CA SER A 147 8.00 8.11 31.73
C SER A 147 7.90 8.90 30.40
N ALA A 148 8.07 10.22 30.40
CA ALA A 148 7.96 11.04 29.18
C ALA A 148 9.26 11.05 28.36
N ILE A 149 10.41 10.91 29.03
CA ILE A 149 11.69 10.69 28.36
C ILE A 149 11.69 9.29 27.70
N ASP A 150 11.20 8.27 28.41
CA ASP A 150 11.09 6.91 27.89
C ASP A 150 10.13 6.84 26.69
N GLU A 151 9.01 7.58 26.70
CA GLU A 151 8.07 7.63 25.56
C GLU A 151 8.68 8.30 24.31
N ASN A 152 9.29 9.48 24.46
CA ASN A 152 9.92 10.17 23.33
C ASN A 152 11.10 9.37 22.77
N LYS A 153 11.86 8.72 23.65
CA LYS A 153 12.93 7.81 23.24
C LYS A 153 12.39 6.64 22.43
N ASN A 154 11.32 5.99 22.87
CA ASN A 154 10.71 4.88 22.14
C ASN A 154 10.17 5.34 20.76
N LYS A 155 9.55 6.52 20.69
CA LYS A 155 9.09 7.11 19.43
C LYS A 155 10.26 7.41 18.49
N GLY A 156 11.33 8.03 18.99
CA GLY A 156 12.55 8.29 18.25
C GLY A 156 13.19 6.99 17.73
N GLU A 157 13.25 5.95 18.55
CA GLU A 157 13.79 4.64 18.15
C GLU A 157 12.93 3.97 17.07
N SER A 158 11.60 4.04 17.19
CA SER A 158 10.68 3.47 16.21
C SER A 158 10.84 4.15 14.85
N ILE A 159 10.76 5.48 14.80
CA ILE A 159 10.80 6.21 13.53
C ILE A 159 12.16 6.06 12.84
N LEU A 160 13.26 5.96 13.61
CA LEU A 160 14.58 5.68 13.05
C LEU A 160 14.66 4.31 12.39
N LYS A 161 14.00 3.29 12.96
CA LYS A 161 13.92 1.94 12.34
C LYS A 161 13.11 1.98 11.04
N ASP A 162 11.98 2.68 11.05
CA ASP A 162 11.11 2.80 9.88
C ASP A 162 11.80 3.56 8.75
N ALA A 163 12.37 4.73 9.06
CA ALA A 163 13.15 5.54 8.13
C ALA A 163 14.33 4.74 7.53
N PHE A 164 15.06 3.98 8.36
CA PHE A 164 16.15 3.14 7.87
C PHE A 164 15.68 2.03 6.92
N LYS A 165 14.56 1.37 7.26
CA LYS A 165 13.99 0.32 6.41
C LYS A 165 13.52 0.90 5.08
N MET A 166 12.76 2.00 5.09
CA MET A 166 12.29 2.65 3.88
C MET A 166 13.44 3.17 3.03
N MET A 167 14.50 3.72 3.64
CA MET A 167 15.71 4.12 2.91
C MET A 167 16.32 2.96 2.13
N ARG A 168 16.43 1.80 2.77
CA ARG A 168 16.98 0.60 2.13
C ARG A 168 16.10 0.10 1.00
N ASP A 169 14.79 0.13 1.20
CA ASP A 169 13.82 -0.33 0.20
C ASP A 169 13.79 0.66 -0.99
N ALA A 170 13.87 1.98 -0.74
CA ALA A 170 14.06 3.04 -1.73
C ALA A 170 15.37 2.91 -2.52
N GLU A 171 16.50 2.68 -1.84
CA GLU A 171 17.79 2.44 -2.49
C GLU A 171 17.72 1.22 -3.42
N LYS A 172 17.13 0.12 -2.95
CA LYS A 172 16.95 -1.09 -3.76
C LYS A 172 16.08 -0.82 -4.99
N GLN A 173 14.95 -0.13 -4.82
CA GLN A 173 14.05 0.20 -5.92
C GLN A 173 14.74 1.10 -6.95
N VAL A 174 15.56 2.06 -6.50
CA VAL A 174 16.36 2.92 -7.39
C VAL A 174 17.45 2.14 -8.11
N ASP A 175 18.09 1.18 -7.46
CA ASP A 175 19.11 0.31 -8.07
C ASP A 175 18.51 -0.60 -9.17
N ASP A 176 17.25 -1.02 -9.01
CA ASP A 176 16.52 -1.85 -9.96
C ASP A 176 15.94 -1.03 -11.16
N LEU A 177 16.11 0.29 -11.20
CA LEU A 177 15.64 1.15 -12.30
C LEU A 177 16.59 1.18 -13.51
N ASP A 178 16.03 0.91 -14.69
CA ASP A 178 16.74 1.03 -15.98
C ASP A 178 16.74 2.45 -16.58
N ASP A 179 15.95 3.40 -16.04
CA ASP A 179 15.81 4.75 -16.59
C ASP A 179 16.90 5.72 -16.08
N GLU A 180 18.00 5.82 -16.84
CA GLU A 180 19.13 6.72 -16.55
C GLU A 180 18.74 8.20 -16.35
N SER A 181 17.64 8.65 -16.97
CA SER A 181 17.20 10.04 -16.87
C SER A 181 16.59 10.37 -15.50
N LYS A 182 15.99 9.37 -14.84
CA LYS A 182 15.41 9.47 -13.49
C LYS A 182 16.45 9.25 -12.39
N LEU A 183 17.44 8.38 -12.63
CA LEU A 183 18.48 8.02 -11.66
C LEU A 183 19.21 9.23 -11.04
N ALA A 184 19.58 10.23 -11.84
CA ALA A 184 20.30 11.40 -11.31
C ALA A 184 19.47 12.22 -10.30
N LYS A 185 18.16 12.32 -10.51
CA LYS A 185 17.25 13.05 -9.61
C LYS A 185 16.95 12.22 -8.36
N LEU A 186 16.72 10.91 -8.52
CA LEU A 186 16.44 10.00 -7.40
C LEU A 186 17.64 9.84 -6.48
N ASN A 187 18.85 9.73 -7.02
CA ASN A 187 20.08 9.69 -6.21
C ASN A 187 20.32 10.98 -5.41
N LYS A 188 19.94 12.13 -5.97
CA LYS A 188 19.99 13.39 -5.21
C LYS A 188 18.99 13.37 -4.06
N ASN A 189 17.74 12.97 -4.32
CA ASN A 189 16.71 12.88 -3.28
C ASN A 189 17.07 11.85 -2.20
N LEU A 190 17.68 10.72 -2.55
CA LEU A 190 18.25 9.75 -1.59
C LEU A 190 19.35 10.36 -0.74
N THR A 191 20.17 11.23 -1.33
CA THR A 191 21.22 11.92 -0.58
C THR A 191 20.61 12.87 0.45
N ASP A 192 19.58 13.62 0.07
CA ASP A 192 18.86 14.53 0.97
C ASP A 192 18.18 13.73 2.10
N ALA A 193 17.45 12.67 1.77
CA ALA A 193 16.79 11.78 2.75
C ALA A 193 17.80 11.13 3.71
N ARG A 194 19.01 10.81 3.22
CA ARG A 194 20.09 10.26 4.06
C ARG A 194 20.66 11.30 5.01
N ILE A 195 20.71 12.58 4.64
CA ILE A 195 21.11 13.67 5.53
C ILE A 195 20.11 13.79 6.68
N ASP A 196 18.81 13.79 6.39
CA ASP A 196 17.77 13.86 7.42
C ASP A 196 17.85 12.66 8.39
N LEU A 197 18.16 11.47 7.88
CA LEU A 197 18.37 10.28 8.71
C LEU A 197 19.59 10.42 9.62
N TYR A 198 20.67 11.05 9.16
CA TYR A 198 21.84 11.33 9.99
C TYR A 198 21.54 12.36 11.08
N ASP A 199 20.81 13.42 10.76
CA ASP A 199 20.40 14.45 11.72
C ASP A 199 19.48 13.87 12.79
N ALA A 200 18.59 12.95 12.41
CA ALA A 200 17.75 12.19 13.33
C ALA A 200 18.57 11.30 14.27
N LEU A 201 19.56 10.59 13.73
CA LEU A 201 20.48 9.75 14.52
C LEU A 201 21.32 10.60 15.48
N GLU A 202 21.89 11.71 15.02
CA GLU A 202 22.67 12.65 15.85
C GLU A 202 21.81 13.16 17.02
N SER A 203 20.61 13.64 16.73
CA SER A 203 19.65 14.11 17.74
C SER A 203 19.30 13.00 18.75
N PHE A 204 19.19 11.75 18.31
CA PHE A 204 18.91 10.62 19.20
C PHE A 204 20.08 10.33 20.16
N PHE A 205 21.32 10.40 19.67
CA PHE A 205 22.52 10.21 20.48
C PHE A 205 22.79 11.37 21.44
N ASP A 206 22.39 12.58 21.07
CA ASP A 206 22.42 13.77 21.93
C ASP A 206 21.29 13.79 22.97
N GLU A 207 20.50 12.71 23.07
CA GLU A 207 19.32 12.55 23.93
C GLU A 207 18.19 13.56 23.63
N ASP A 208 18.24 14.23 22.48
CA ASP A 208 17.19 15.09 21.96
C ASP A 208 16.17 14.27 21.16
N TYR A 209 15.45 13.40 21.88
CA TYR A 209 14.52 12.45 21.28
C TYR A 209 13.36 13.08 20.53
N LYS A 210 13.02 14.35 20.83
CA LYS A 210 11.97 15.07 20.11
C LYS A 210 12.45 15.49 18.73
N ASN A 211 13.67 16.02 18.63
CA ASN A 211 14.27 16.36 17.35
C ASN A 211 14.62 15.09 16.56
N ALA A 212 15.08 14.03 17.24
CA ALA A 212 15.27 12.72 16.62
C ALA A 212 14.00 12.19 15.97
N TYR A 213 12.86 12.33 16.66
CA TYR A 213 11.58 11.93 16.12
C TYR A 213 11.19 12.75 14.89
N ALA A 214 11.29 14.07 14.97
CA ALA A 214 10.93 14.96 13.86
C ALA A 214 11.80 14.73 12.62
N SER A 215 13.12 14.75 12.77
CA SER A 215 14.05 14.47 11.66
C SER A 215 13.92 13.04 11.13
N GLY A 216 13.55 12.08 11.99
CA GLY A 216 13.25 10.72 11.57
C GLY A 216 12.01 10.62 10.68
N GLN A 217 10.98 11.43 10.95
CA GLN A 217 9.81 11.55 10.08
C GLN A 217 10.18 12.17 8.74
N ASP A 218 10.98 13.25 8.74
CA ASP A 218 11.46 13.89 7.50
C ASP A 218 12.23 12.88 6.63
N ALA A 219 13.12 12.09 7.24
CA ALA A 219 13.88 11.05 6.56
C ALA A 219 13.00 9.93 5.99
N LEU A 220 12.01 9.46 6.76
CA LEU A 220 11.05 8.46 6.32
C LEU A 220 10.25 8.96 5.12
N ASP A 221 9.66 10.15 5.25
CA ASP A 221 8.81 10.75 4.21
C ASP A 221 9.63 11.03 2.93
N ALA A 222 10.88 11.48 3.06
CA ALA A 222 11.78 11.68 1.92
C ALA A 222 12.17 10.36 1.24
N ALA A 223 12.42 9.30 2.02
CA ALA A 223 12.71 7.97 1.48
C ALA A 223 11.50 7.34 0.77
N SER A 224 10.29 7.45 1.35
CA SER A 224 9.03 7.01 0.72
C SER A 224 8.83 7.66 -0.64
N LYS A 225 9.01 8.99 -0.72
CA LYS A 225 8.90 9.74 -2.00
C LYS A 225 9.91 9.29 -3.05
N VAL A 226 11.08 8.82 -2.65
CA VAL A 226 12.05 8.24 -3.59
C VAL A 226 11.54 6.89 -4.07
N PHE A 227 11.11 6.02 -3.15
CA PHE A 227 10.62 4.69 -3.44
C PHE A 227 9.45 4.73 -4.45
N GLU A 228 8.48 5.62 -4.22
CA GLU A 228 7.34 5.85 -5.13
C GLU A 228 7.76 6.34 -6.50
N LYS A 229 8.64 7.35 -6.57
CA LYS A 229 9.15 7.85 -7.86
C LYS A 229 10.02 6.82 -8.60
N ALA A 230 10.50 5.80 -7.90
CA ALA A 230 11.20 4.66 -8.45
C ALA A 230 10.25 3.50 -8.81
N GLY A 231 8.93 3.70 -8.71
CA GLY A 231 7.90 2.72 -9.06
C GLY A 231 7.58 1.72 -7.95
N GLY A 232 8.00 1.97 -6.71
CA GLY A 232 7.63 1.16 -5.56
C GLY A 232 6.33 1.66 -4.93
N GLU A 233 5.39 0.76 -4.63
CA GLU A 233 4.14 1.12 -3.96
C GLU A 233 4.27 1.06 -2.44
N THR A 234 4.05 2.18 -1.76
CA THR A 234 3.98 2.24 -0.30
C THR A 234 2.57 1.83 0.19
N TYR A 235 2.45 1.44 1.46
CA TYR A 235 1.11 1.26 2.05
C TYR A 235 0.33 2.57 2.11
N GLU A 236 1.01 3.71 2.20
CA GLU A 236 0.41 5.04 2.13
C GLU A 236 -0.20 5.30 0.74
N SER A 237 0.58 5.15 -0.33
CA SER A 237 0.08 5.29 -1.70
C SER A 237 -1.09 4.34 -1.97
N LYS A 238 -0.96 3.06 -1.59
CA LYS A 238 -2.04 2.08 -1.75
C LYS A 238 -3.31 2.48 -1.01
N ALA A 239 -3.18 3.03 0.20
CA ALA A 239 -4.32 3.46 0.99
C ALA A 239 -4.96 4.72 0.39
N ASP A 240 -4.17 5.65 -0.13
CA ASP A 240 -4.64 6.86 -0.83
C ASP A 240 -5.41 6.48 -2.11
N ASP A 241 -4.84 5.58 -2.91
CA ASP A 241 -5.45 5.07 -4.14
C ASP A 241 -6.81 4.40 -3.82
N VAL A 242 -6.84 3.43 -2.89
CA VAL A 242 -8.08 2.73 -2.51
C VAL A 242 -9.11 3.69 -1.90
N LEU A 243 -8.70 4.62 -1.03
CA LEU A 243 -9.63 5.61 -0.47
C LEU A 243 -10.25 6.49 -1.56
N SER A 244 -9.45 6.92 -2.54
CA SER A 244 -9.93 7.71 -3.67
C SER A 244 -10.94 6.91 -4.51
N ASP A 245 -10.58 5.69 -4.90
CA ASP A 245 -11.41 4.82 -5.75
C ASP A 245 -12.76 4.52 -5.08
N VAL A 246 -12.76 4.18 -3.78
CA VAL A 246 -14.00 3.87 -3.05
C VAL A 246 -14.82 5.13 -2.74
N THR A 247 -14.17 6.30 -2.56
CA THR A 247 -14.90 7.58 -2.45
C THR A 247 -15.62 7.94 -3.74
N ASP A 248 -14.97 7.74 -4.90
CA ASP A 248 -15.59 7.95 -6.21
C ASP A 248 -16.78 6.98 -6.40
N LEU A 249 -16.63 5.70 -6.00
CA LEU A 249 -17.72 4.72 -6.00
C LEU A 249 -18.89 5.16 -5.11
N LEU A 250 -18.63 5.71 -3.92
CA LEU A 250 -19.66 6.25 -3.03
C LEU A 250 -20.45 7.36 -3.72
N GLU A 251 -19.77 8.31 -4.38
CA GLU A 251 -20.43 9.41 -5.11
C GLU A 251 -21.30 8.87 -6.25
N ASP A 252 -20.82 7.87 -6.99
CA ASP A 252 -21.56 7.22 -8.06
C ASP A 252 -22.82 6.51 -7.55
N VAL A 253 -22.71 5.69 -6.50
CA VAL A 253 -23.84 4.96 -5.90
C VAL A 253 -24.86 5.92 -5.26
N GLN A 254 -24.41 7.00 -4.63
CA GLN A 254 -25.31 8.06 -4.15
C GLN A 254 -26.07 8.74 -5.29
N GLY A 255 -25.42 8.92 -6.45
CA GLY A 255 -26.03 9.41 -7.68
C GLY A 255 -27.15 8.48 -8.14
N LEU A 256 -26.83 7.19 -8.32
CA LEU A 256 -27.78 6.14 -8.70
C LEU A 256 -28.97 6.09 -7.75
N TYR A 257 -28.73 6.14 -6.44
CA TYR A 257 -29.81 6.17 -5.43
C TYR A 257 -30.74 7.38 -5.60
N SER A 258 -30.19 8.56 -5.89
CA SER A 258 -30.97 9.77 -6.10
C SER A 258 -31.86 9.64 -7.33
N ASP A 259 -31.28 9.17 -8.43
CA ASP A 259 -31.96 9.03 -9.71
C ASP A 259 -33.07 7.96 -9.64
N ALA A 260 -32.77 6.81 -9.04
CA ALA A 260 -33.74 5.74 -8.77
C ALA A 260 -34.95 6.26 -7.98
N LYS A 261 -34.69 7.04 -6.92
CA LYS A 261 -35.74 7.60 -6.07
C LYS A 261 -36.61 8.64 -6.77
N ASP A 262 -36.02 9.48 -7.61
CA ASP A 262 -36.77 10.48 -8.39
C ASP A 262 -37.68 9.79 -9.42
N ASN A 263 -37.23 8.66 -9.97
CA ASN A 263 -37.99 7.80 -10.88
C ASN A 263 -38.95 6.82 -10.17
N LYS A 264 -39.00 6.83 -8.84
CA LYS A 264 -39.82 5.92 -8.01
C LYS A 264 -39.49 4.43 -8.21
N ALA A 265 -38.26 4.13 -8.61
CA ALA A 265 -37.72 2.78 -8.62
C ALA A 265 -37.63 2.21 -7.19
N ASP A 266 -37.59 0.88 -7.06
CA ASP A 266 -37.26 0.26 -5.78
C ASP A 266 -35.78 0.49 -5.48
N VAL A 267 -35.50 0.81 -4.23
CA VAL A 267 -34.15 1.09 -3.75
C VAL A 267 -33.79 0.22 -2.56
N GLY A 268 -34.65 -0.75 -2.20
CA GLY A 268 -34.39 -1.74 -1.16
C GLY A 268 -33.81 -1.15 0.12
N ASP A 269 -32.74 -1.77 0.60
CA ASP A 269 -31.96 -1.33 1.76
C ASP A 269 -30.75 -0.44 1.41
N SER A 270 -30.57 -0.09 0.13
CA SER A 270 -29.41 0.67 -0.39
C SER A 270 -29.10 1.94 0.43
N LYS A 271 -30.12 2.69 0.87
CA LYS A 271 -29.91 3.90 1.68
C LYS A 271 -29.17 3.61 2.98
N LYS A 272 -29.48 2.48 3.62
CA LYS A 272 -28.86 2.07 4.88
C LYS A 272 -27.42 1.63 4.61
N MET A 273 -27.20 0.85 3.55
CA MET A 273 -25.88 0.40 3.12
C MET A 273 -24.97 1.58 2.76
N ILE A 274 -25.43 2.55 1.95
CA ILE A 274 -24.68 3.78 1.63
C ILE A 274 -24.26 4.52 2.91
N SER A 275 -25.15 4.63 3.90
CA SER A 275 -24.82 5.28 5.17
C SER A 275 -23.79 4.49 5.99
N GLU A 276 -23.81 3.16 5.93
CA GLU A 276 -22.83 2.29 6.60
C GLU A 276 -21.46 2.39 5.93
N ALA A 277 -21.42 2.42 4.59
CA ALA A 277 -20.21 2.64 3.81
C ALA A 277 -19.61 4.03 4.05
N GLU A 278 -20.43 5.08 4.14
CA GLU A 278 -19.97 6.43 4.52
C GLU A 278 -19.27 6.44 5.88
N ASP A 279 -19.82 5.76 6.88
CA ASP A 279 -19.23 5.67 8.22
C ASP A 279 -17.88 4.93 8.18
N LEU A 280 -17.78 3.83 7.43
CA LEU A 280 -16.53 3.09 7.22
C LEU A 280 -15.48 3.91 6.48
N LEU A 281 -15.84 4.64 5.43
CA LEU A 281 -14.93 5.54 4.70
C LEU A 281 -14.41 6.67 5.60
N ASN A 282 -15.27 7.21 6.47
CA ASN A 282 -14.83 8.19 7.45
C ASN A 282 -13.81 7.59 8.44
N ASP A 283 -14.07 6.39 8.96
CA ASP A 283 -13.14 5.67 9.83
C ASP A 283 -11.81 5.36 9.11
N ALA A 284 -11.89 4.94 7.85
CA ALA A 284 -10.74 4.67 6.99
C ALA A 284 -9.85 5.90 6.80
N GLN A 285 -10.44 7.06 6.49
CA GLN A 285 -9.74 8.34 6.38
C GLN A 285 -9.09 8.75 7.71
N ASP A 286 -9.79 8.51 8.83
CA ASP A 286 -9.30 8.78 10.17
C ASP A 286 -8.07 7.92 10.52
N GLU A 287 -8.04 6.66 10.08
CA GLU A 287 -6.88 5.78 10.22
C GLU A 287 -5.74 6.17 9.26
N PHE A 288 -6.05 6.58 8.03
CA PHE A 288 -5.07 7.11 7.10
C PHE A 288 -4.32 8.32 7.68
N ASP A 289 -5.04 9.28 8.25
CA ASP A 289 -4.48 10.47 8.90
C ASP A 289 -3.59 10.13 10.10
N LYS A 290 -3.86 9.00 10.77
CA LYS A 290 -3.05 8.46 11.88
C LYS A 290 -1.86 7.63 11.39
N ARG A 291 -1.63 7.53 10.07
CA ARG A 291 -0.66 6.63 9.41
C ARG A 291 -0.94 5.15 9.64
N GLY A 292 -2.19 4.81 9.93
CA GLY A 292 -2.74 3.46 10.08
C GLY A 292 -3.11 2.81 8.74
N TYR A 293 -2.28 2.96 7.72
CA TYR A 293 -2.63 2.68 6.31
C TYR A 293 -3.21 1.29 6.03
N LYS A 294 -2.79 0.26 6.78
CA LYS A 294 -3.34 -1.08 6.60
C LYS A 294 -4.78 -1.20 7.09
N GLN A 295 -5.10 -0.51 8.19
CA GLN A 295 -6.45 -0.45 8.71
C GLN A 295 -7.30 0.41 7.79
N ALA A 296 -6.78 1.55 7.33
CA ALA A 296 -7.44 2.40 6.34
C ALA A 296 -7.82 1.62 5.06
N ILE A 297 -6.90 0.82 4.51
CA ILE A 297 -7.22 -0.05 3.35
C ILE A 297 -8.31 -1.06 3.71
N SER A 298 -8.25 -1.69 4.89
CA SER A 298 -9.27 -2.67 5.31
C SER A 298 -10.65 -2.02 5.38
N ASP A 299 -10.75 -0.89 6.09
CA ASP A 299 -12.03 -0.20 6.32
C ASP A 299 -12.60 0.35 4.99
N ALA A 300 -11.74 0.81 4.07
CA ALA A 300 -12.16 1.25 2.74
C ALA A 300 -12.66 0.10 1.85
N LEU A 301 -12.01 -1.06 1.88
CA LEU A 301 -12.47 -2.25 1.13
C LEU A 301 -13.79 -2.79 1.70
N ASP A 302 -13.97 -2.78 3.02
CA ASP A 302 -15.25 -3.14 3.65
C ASP A 302 -16.36 -2.16 3.21
N ALA A 303 -16.04 -0.87 3.02
CA ALA A 303 -16.99 0.10 2.46
C ALA A 303 -17.30 -0.16 0.98
N GLU A 304 -16.30 -0.54 0.19
CA GLU A 304 -16.45 -0.91 -1.23
C GLU A 304 -17.43 -2.08 -1.41
N GLU A 305 -17.29 -3.13 -0.60
CA GLU A 305 -18.20 -4.29 -0.58
C GLU A 305 -19.65 -3.84 -0.35
N ILE A 306 -19.89 -3.05 0.70
CA ILE A 306 -21.22 -2.54 1.02
C ILE A 306 -21.79 -1.63 -0.09
N LEU A 307 -20.94 -0.86 -0.78
CA LEU A 307 -21.38 0.00 -1.88
C LEU A 307 -21.79 -0.79 -3.12
N ASN A 308 -21.10 -1.90 -3.41
CA ASN A 308 -21.49 -2.80 -4.48
C ASN A 308 -22.84 -3.48 -4.14
N ASP A 309 -23.00 -3.99 -2.92
CA ASP A 309 -24.29 -4.53 -2.46
C ASP A 309 -25.41 -3.49 -2.54
N ALA A 310 -25.12 -2.24 -2.15
CA ALA A 310 -26.08 -1.14 -2.23
C ALA A 310 -26.48 -0.82 -3.68
N LYS A 311 -25.57 -1.01 -4.63
CA LYS A 311 -25.82 -0.81 -6.05
C LYS A 311 -26.72 -1.92 -6.59
N ASP A 312 -26.48 -3.16 -6.19
CA ASP A 312 -27.27 -4.33 -6.62
C ASP A 312 -28.72 -4.26 -6.07
N GLU A 313 -28.92 -3.68 -4.89
CA GLU A 313 -30.25 -3.37 -4.32
C GLU A 313 -31.03 -2.28 -5.07
N ILE A 314 -30.37 -1.51 -5.94
CA ILE A 314 -31.01 -0.43 -6.71
C ILE A 314 -31.45 -1.00 -8.07
N ASP A 315 -32.72 -1.36 -8.17
CA ASP A 315 -33.40 -1.80 -9.41
C ASP A 315 -33.69 -0.58 -10.32
N PHE A 316 -32.62 0.05 -10.83
CA PHE A 316 -32.72 1.26 -11.65
C PHE A 316 -31.68 1.28 -12.78
N VAL A 317 -32.17 1.36 -14.02
CA VAL A 317 -31.35 1.60 -15.22
C VAL A 317 -31.32 3.10 -15.52
N GLY A 318 -30.11 3.68 -15.53
CA GLY A 318 -29.91 5.13 -15.63
C GLY A 318 -30.08 5.69 -17.05
N GLU A 319 -30.33 7.01 -17.16
CA GLU A 319 -30.52 7.73 -18.43
C GLU A 319 -29.40 7.49 -19.45
N LYS A 320 -28.13 7.55 -19.03
CA LYS A 320 -26.99 7.31 -19.94
C LYS A 320 -26.93 5.87 -20.43
N ASP A 321 -27.31 4.93 -19.59
CA ASP A 321 -27.26 3.50 -19.92
C ASP A 321 -28.36 3.19 -20.95
N VAL A 322 -29.54 3.80 -20.81
CA VAL A 322 -30.63 3.67 -21.78
C VAL A 322 -30.32 4.37 -23.11
N GLU A 323 -29.79 5.60 -23.09
CA GLU A 323 -29.38 6.29 -24.33
C GLU A 323 -28.33 5.50 -25.11
N GLY A 324 -27.33 4.94 -24.40
CA GLY A 324 -26.29 4.11 -24.99
C GLY A 324 -26.84 2.83 -25.59
N TYR A 325 -27.71 2.12 -24.86
CA TYR A 325 -28.34 0.90 -25.33
C TYR A 325 -29.22 1.15 -26.58
N ILE A 326 -30.00 2.24 -26.61
CA ILE A 326 -30.77 2.62 -27.81
C ILE A 326 -29.85 2.92 -29.00
N GLU A 327 -28.71 3.56 -28.79
CA GLU A 327 -27.73 3.79 -29.88
C GLU A 327 -27.16 2.47 -30.41
N GLU A 328 -26.90 1.49 -29.56
CA GLU A 328 -26.47 0.15 -29.96
C GLU A 328 -27.55 -0.56 -30.80
N VAL A 329 -28.78 -0.63 -30.31
CA VAL A 329 -29.90 -1.27 -31.04
C VAL A 329 -30.20 -0.55 -32.36
N ARG A 330 -29.96 0.76 -32.47
CA ARG A 330 -30.04 1.49 -33.75
C ARG A 330 -28.98 1.03 -34.75
N ASN A 331 -27.74 0.81 -34.30
CA ASN A 331 -26.70 0.30 -35.19
C ASN A 331 -27.04 -1.11 -35.66
N GLU A 332 -27.60 -1.96 -34.79
CA GLU A 332 -28.10 -3.29 -35.16
C GLU A 332 -29.26 -3.21 -36.17
N LEU A 333 -30.16 -2.23 -36.01
CA LEU A 333 -31.23 -1.99 -36.99
C LEU A 333 -30.61 -1.61 -38.35
N ASP A 334 -29.66 -0.67 -38.39
CA ASP A 334 -29.00 -0.27 -39.63
C ASP A 334 -28.30 -1.46 -40.31
N ASP A 335 -27.57 -2.27 -39.55
CA ASP A 335 -26.91 -3.49 -40.04
C ASP A 335 -27.94 -4.51 -40.58
N ALA A 336 -29.08 -4.66 -39.91
CA ALA A 336 -30.15 -5.54 -40.35
C ALA A 336 -30.79 -5.08 -41.66
N GLU A 337 -30.89 -3.77 -41.89
CA GLU A 337 -31.37 -3.23 -43.17
C GLU A 337 -30.47 -3.67 -44.33
N ASP A 338 -29.15 -3.58 -44.13
CA ASP A 338 -28.15 -3.97 -45.13
C ASP A 338 -28.24 -5.49 -45.44
N GLU A 339 -28.34 -6.35 -44.41
CA GLU A 339 -28.48 -7.80 -44.59
C GLU A 339 -29.79 -8.20 -45.30
N ILE A 340 -30.91 -7.56 -44.95
CA ILE A 340 -32.20 -7.79 -45.63
C ILE A 340 -32.13 -7.35 -47.10
N ASN A 341 -31.47 -6.23 -47.40
CA ASN A 341 -31.27 -5.77 -48.77
C ASN A 341 -30.40 -6.74 -49.59
N ASP A 342 -29.31 -7.25 -49.00
CA ASP A 342 -28.44 -8.22 -49.65
C ASP A 342 -29.18 -9.53 -49.94
N ALA A 343 -30.04 -10.00 -49.01
CA ALA A 343 -30.90 -11.17 -49.23
C ALA A 343 -31.94 -10.95 -50.35
N ASP A 344 -32.54 -9.75 -50.45
CA ASP A 344 -33.46 -9.41 -51.56
C ASP A 344 -32.73 -9.41 -52.92
N ASP A 345 -31.51 -8.87 -52.95
CA ASP A 345 -30.66 -8.85 -54.15
C ASP A 345 -30.24 -10.26 -54.60
N ASP A 346 -30.05 -11.18 -53.65
CA ASP A 346 -29.80 -12.61 -53.90
C ASP A 346 -31.08 -13.41 -54.25
N GLY A 347 -32.25 -12.77 -54.14
CA GLY A 347 -33.55 -13.30 -54.56
C GLY A 347 -34.23 -14.17 -53.51
N GLU A 348 -33.89 -13.97 -52.24
CA GLU A 348 -34.57 -14.58 -51.09
C GLU A 348 -35.95 -13.93 -50.83
N ASP A 349 -36.80 -14.61 -50.05
CA ASP A 349 -38.12 -14.08 -49.68
C ASP A 349 -37.98 -13.24 -48.40
N VAL A 350 -37.96 -11.91 -48.56
CA VAL A 350 -37.69 -10.95 -47.48
C VAL A 350 -38.95 -10.24 -46.97
N ASP A 351 -40.13 -10.65 -47.41
CA ASP A 351 -41.39 -9.95 -47.09
C ASP A 351 -41.64 -9.91 -45.57
N ASP A 352 -41.47 -11.03 -44.88
CA ASP A 352 -41.67 -11.15 -43.42
C ASP A 352 -40.58 -10.36 -42.66
N ALA A 353 -39.34 -10.40 -43.14
CA ALA A 353 -38.20 -9.68 -42.57
C ALA A 353 -38.43 -8.17 -42.56
N TRP A 354 -38.89 -7.63 -43.69
CA TRP A 354 -39.19 -6.21 -43.82
C TRP A 354 -40.35 -5.76 -42.95
N ASP A 355 -41.29 -6.63 -42.60
CA ASP A 355 -42.39 -6.29 -41.71
C ASP A 355 -41.92 -6.25 -40.24
N LEU A 356 -41.08 -7.20 -39.82
CA LEU A 356 -40.43 -7.20 -38.50
C LEU A 356 -39.48 -6.00 -38.33
N PHE A 357 -38.65 -5.71 -39.33
CA PHE A 357 -37.79 -4.54 -39.36
C PHE A 357 -38.56 -3.23 -39.14
N LYS A 358 -39.70 -3.06 -39.82
CA LYS A 358 -40.57 -1.87 -39.65
C LYS A 358 -41.21 -1.81 -38.28
N ASP A 359 -41.44 -2.94 -37.62
CA ASP A 359 -41.96 -2.97 -36.26
C ASP A 359 -40.85 -2.64 -35.25
N ALA A 360 -39.62 -3.10 -35.46
CA ALA A 360 -38.45 -2.69 -34.69
C ALA A 360 -38.21 -1.17 -34.76
N GLU A 361 -38.24 -0.59 -35.97
CA GLU A 361 -38.11 0.87 -36.17
C GLU A 361 -39.17 1.65 -35.35
N LYS A 362 -40.41 1.16 -35.30
CA LYS A 362 -41.47 1.79 -34.49
C LYS A 362 -41.20 1.68 -32.99
N LYS A 363 -40.57 0.61 -32.53
CA LYS A 363 -40.21 0.40 -31.13
C LYS A 363 -39.08 1.35 -30.73
N LEU A 364 -38.02 1.46 -31.51
CA LEU A 364 -36.96 2.47 -31.30
C LEU A 364 -37.50 3.91 -31.29
N ASN A 365 -38.42 4.24 -32.20
CA ASN A 365 -39.08 5.56 -32.17
C ASN A 365 -39.91 5.80 -30.88
N LYS A 366 -40.46 4.76 -30.26
CA LYS A 366 -41.14 4.89 -28.96
C LYS A 366 -40.13 5.02 -27.82
N ALA A 367 -39.01 4.33 -27.91
CA ALA A 367 -37.91 4.46 -26.97
C ALA A 367 -37.42 5.92 -26.91
N ASP A 368 -37.23 6.54 -28.07
CA ASP A 368 -36.87 7.96 -28.18
C ASP A 368 -37.88 8.91 -27.54
N LEU A 369 -39.17 8.66 -27.78
CA LEU A 369 -40.24 9.46 -27.17
C LEU A 369 -40.28 9.29 -25.66
N ALA A 370 -40.02 8.08 -25.16
CA ALA A 370 -39.96 7.80 -23.73
C ALA A 370 -38.73 8.49 -23.08
N ILE A 371 -37.58 8.57 -23.76
CA ILE A 371 -36.46 9.40 -23.31
C ILE A 371 -36.84 10.88 -23.25
N ASP A 372 -37.46 11.42 -24.31
CA ASP A 372 -37.92 12.81 -24.34
C ASP A 372 -38.91 13.15 -23.20
N ASP A 373 -39.68 12.15 -22.75
CA ASP A 373 -40.66 12.25 -21.66
C ASP A 373 -40.07 11.87 -20.27
N GLU A 374 -38.76 11.58 -20.19
CA GLU A 374 -38.04 11.15 -18.97
C GLU A 374 -38.55 9.81 -18.39
N GLU A 375 -39.11 8.93 -19.23
CA GLU A 375 -39.63 7.59 -18.91
C GLU A 375 -38.62 6.49 -19.27
N TYR A 376 -37.45 6.48 -18.61
CA TYR A 376 -36.28 5.66 -19.02
C TYR A 376 -36.52 4.14 -19.00
N LEU A 377 -37.29 3.63 -18.05
CA LEU A 377 -37.65 2.21 -18.01
C LEU A 377 -38.51 1.80 -19.22
N ASP A 378 -39.48 2.64 -19.59
CA ASP A 378 -40.29 2.40 -20.79
C ASP A 378 -39.43 2.49 -22.05
N ALA A 379 -38.47 3.43 -22.08
CA ALA A 379 -37.51 3.55 -23.17
C ALA A 379 -36.64 2.30 -23.36
N GLN A 380 -36.11 1.74 -22.26
CA GLN A 380 -35.36 0.49 -22.28
C GLN A 380 -36.21 -0.67 -22.79
N ASN A 381 -37.41 -0.88 -22.23
CA ASN A 381 -38.31 -1.95 -22.67
C ASN A 381 -38.64 -1.84 -24.17
N TYR A 382 -38.84 -0.61 -24.69
CA TYR A 382 -39.04 -0.42 -26.12
C TYR A 382 -37.79 -0.70 -26.96
N ALA A 383 -36.59 -0.47 -26.43
CA ALA A 383 -35.34 -0.81 -27.10
C ALA A 383 -35.12 -2.32 -27.17
N GLU A 384 -35.37 -3.04 -26.06
CA GLU A 384 -35.32 -4.51 -25.99
C GLU A 384 -36.33 -5.14 -26.96
N ASP A 385 -37.58 -4.65 -26.96
CA ASP A 385 -38.60 -5.06 -27.93
C ASP A 385 -38.15 -4.85 -29.39
N ALA A 386 -37.35 -3.81 -29.66
CA ALA A 386 -36.85 -3.53 -31.00
C ALA A 386 -35.73 -4.51 -31.40
N GLN A 387 -34.82 -4.81 -30.47
CA GLN A 387 -33.75 -5.77 -30.64
C GLN A 387 -34.29 -7.17 -30.96
N ASP A 388 -35.28 -7.65 -30.19
CA ASP A 388 -35.92 -8.95 -30.46
C ASP A 388 -36.54 -9.00 -31.87
N LEU A 389 -37.17 -7.91 -32.31
CA LEU A 389 -37.75 -7.82 -33.67
C LEU A 389 -36.68 -7.77 -34.77
N ILE A 390 -35.51 -7.15 -34.51
CA ILE A 390 -34.36 -7.15 -35.42
C ILE A 390 -33.84 -8.58 -35.58
N ASP A 391 -33.70 -9.30 -34.47
CA ASP A 391 -33.27 -10.69 -34.49
C ASP A 391 -34.27 -11.60 -35.23
N GLU A 392 -35.57 -11.46 -34.96
CA GLU A 392 -36.61 -12.19 -35.69
C GLU A 392 -36.57 -11.87 -37.20
N ALA A 393 -36.30 -10.61 -37.58
CA ALA A 393 -36.20 -10.20 -38.98
C ALA A 393 -35.03 -10.90 -39.69
N LEU A 394 -33.86 -10.91 -39.04
CA LEU A 394 -32.65 -11.56 -39.56
C LEU A 394 -32.78 -13.09 -39.61
N ASP A 395 -33.47 -13.68 -38.65
CA ASP A 395 -33.78 -15.11 -38.67
C ASP A 395 -34.73 -15.49 -39.82
N SER A 396 -35.64 -14.59 -40.19
CA SER A 396 -36.60 -14.85 -41.28
C SER A 396 -35.96 -14.89 -42.68
N ILE A 397 -34.84 -14.20 -42.88
CA ILE A 397 -34.05 -14.27 -44.13
C ILE A 397 -32.99 -15.37 -44.08
N SER A 398 -32.56 -15.85 -42.90
CA SER A 398 -31.47 -16.82 -42.82
C SER A 398 -31.95 -18.28 -42.91
N GLY A 399 -32.20 -18.73 -44.13
CA GLY A 399 -32.37 -20.14 -44.43
C GLY A 399 -31.05 -20.93 -44.45
N SER A 400 -30.36 -21.08 -43.30
CA SER A 400 -29.12 -21.87 -43.06
C SER A 400 -27.79 -21.11 -43.20
N SER A 401 -27.29 -20.56 -42.08
CA SER A 401 -25.90 -20.72 -41.57
C SER A 401 -25.53 -19.66 -40.50
N SER A 402 -26.32 -18.59 -40.33
CA SER A 402 -26.11 -17.54 -39.30
C SER A 402 -27.10 -17.63 -38.12
N GLY A 403 -28.24 -18.31 -38.29
CA GLY A 403 -29.18 -18.55 -37.18
C GLY A 403 -28.62 -19.45 -36.07
N ASP A 404 -27.72 -20.38 -36.39
CA ASP A 404 -27.09 -21.22 -35.36
C ASP A 404 -26.10 -20.41 -34.50
N GLU A 405 -25.41 -19.42 -35.08
CA GLU A 405 -24.54 -18.50 -34.35
C GLU A 405 -25.35 -17.64 -33.39
N LYS A 406 -26.37 -16.92 -33.88
CA LYS A 406 -27.23 -16.09 -33.02
C LYS A 406 -27.94 -16.90 -31.94
N LYS A 407 -28.48 -18.07 -32.31
CA LYS A 407 -29.13 -18.97 -31.37
C LYS A 407 -28.16 -19.49 -30.31
N ALA A 408 -26.94 -19.86 -30.69
CA ALA A 408 -25.91 -20.27 -29.75
C ALA A 408 -25.49 -19.11 -28.85
N LYS A 409 -25.30 -17.90 -29.39
CA LYS A 409 -24.97 -16.70 -28.62
C LYS A 409 -26.02 -16.42 -27.55
N LYS A 410 -27.31 -16.40 -27.93
CA LYS A 410 -28.43 -16.16 -27.02
C LYS A 410 -28.58 -17.27 -25.98
N ALA A 411 -28.44 -18.53 -26.40
CA ALA A 411 -28.52 -19.67 -25.48
C ALA A 411 -27.37 -19.68 -24.46
N VAL A 412 -26.14 -19.38 -24.89
CA VAL A 412 -24.98 -19.29 -23.99
C VAL A 412 -25.14 -18.14 -22.99
N ALA A 413 -25.62 -16.97 -23.45
CA ALA A 413 -25.88 -15.84 -22.57
C ALA A 413 -26.95 -16.17 -21.52
N ASN A 414 -28.13 -16.65 -21.95
CA ASN A 414 -29.22 -17.00 -21.04
C ASN A 414 -28.81 -18.06 -20.02
N ALA A 415 -28.03 -19.06 -20.42
CA ALA A 415 -27.60 -20.12 -19.51
C ALA A 415 -26.56 -19.66 -18.48
N TRP A 416 -25.81 -18.59 -18.78
CA TRP A 416 -24.97 -17.91 -17.78
C TRP A 416 -25.81 -17.11 -16.78
N ASP A 417 -26.87 -16.44 -17.24
CA ASP A 417 -27.81 -15.73 -16.36
C ASP A 417 -28.52 -16.72 -15.41
N ASP A 418 -29.07 -17.83 -15.95
CA ASP A 418 -29.70 -18.89 -15.16
C ASP A 418 -28.73 -19.51 -14.13
N TYR A 419 -27.45 -19.64 -14.48
CA TYR A 419 -26.41 -20.12 -13.57
C TYR A 419 -26.18 -19.15 -12.40
N ASP A 420 -26.15 -17.84 -12.68
CA ASP A 420 -25.91 -16.83 -11.65
C ASP A 420 -27.15 -16.66 -10.74
N ASP A 421 -28.36 -16.73 -11.30
CA ASP A 421 -29.62 -16.78 -10.53
C ASP A 421 -29.64 -17.98 -9.59
N ALA A 422 -29.36 -19.19 -10.10
CA ALA A 422 -29.32 -20.39 -9.28
C ALA A 422 -28.25 -20.35 -8.19
N LYS A 423 -27.11 -19.72 -8.48
CA LYS A 423 -26.05 -19.49 -7.50
C LYS A 423 -26.50 -18.55 -6.38
N ASN A 424 -27.30 -17.54 -6.68
CA ASN A 424 -27.86 -16.64 -5.66
C ASN A 424 -28.90 -17.36 -4.80
N ASP A 425 -29.84 -18.09 -5.42
CA ASP A 425 -30.86 -18.88 -4.70
C ASP A 425 -30.23 -19.92 -3.75
N ILE A 426 -29.16 -20.59 -4.19
CA ILE A 426 -28.42 -21.56 -3.36
C ILE A 426 -27.69 -20.87 -2.20
N SER A 427 -27.11 -19.70 -2.43
CA SER A 427 -26.46 -18.91 -1.38
C SER A 427 -27.46 -18.48 -0.31
N ASP A 428 -28.65 -18.03 -0.71
CA ASP A 428 -29.72 -17.62 0.20
C ASP A 428 -30.21 -18.79 1.09
N ALA A 429 -30.33 -19.99 0.51
CA ALA A 429 -30.71 -21.19 1.26
C ALA A 429 -29.61 -21.64 2.25
N GLU A 430 -28.33 -21.46 1.91
CA GLU A 430 -27.21 -21.74 2.84
C GLU A 430 -27.21 -20.77 4.03
N ASP A 431 -27.55 -19.50 3.80
CA ASP A 431 -27.69 -18.48 4.85
C ASP A 431 -28.90 -18.75 5.79
N ASP A 432 -29.96 -19.37 5.27
CA ASP A 432 -31.08 -19.90 6.06
C ASP A 432 -30.73 -21.18 6.85
N GLY A 433 -29.52 -21.72 6.61
CA GLY A 433 -28.90 -22.79 7.38
C GLY A 433 -29.13 -24.20 6.82
N ASP A 434 -29.55 -24.31 5.56
CA ASP A 434 -29.68 -25.58 4.85
C ASP A 434 -28.33 -26.05 4.27
N ASN A 435 -28.17 -27.36 4.05
CA ASN A 435 -26.90 -27.95 3.60
C ASN A 435 -26.85 -28.06 2.08
N MET A 436 -26.16 -27.13 1.43
CA MET A 436 -26.14 -26.97 -0.03
C MET A 436 -24.91 -27.58 -0.73
N ASP A 437 -24.15 -28.44 -0.05
CA ASP A 437 -22.94 -29.08 -0.60
C ASP A 437 -23.21 -29.79 -1.96
N ASP A 438 -24.32 -30.51 -2.09
CA ASP A 438 -24.67 -31.26 -3.30
C ASP A 438 -25.09 -30.30 -4.45
N ALA A 439 -25.82 -29.22 -4.14
CA ALA A 439 -26.22 -28.18 -5.08
C ALA A 439 -25.00 -27.39 -5.63
N TRP A 440 -24.05 -27.05 -4.77
CA TRP A 440 -22.80 -26.40 -5.17
C TRP A 440 -21.90 -27.28 -6.06
N ASP A 441 -21.88 -28.60 -5.81
CA ASP A 441 -21.15 -29.54 -6.66
C ASP A 441 -21.77 -29.65 -8.07
N LEU A 442 -23.10 -29.59 -8.17
CA LEU A 442 -23.84 -29.55 -9.45
C LEU A 442 -23.59 -28.23 -10.21
N LEU A 443 -23.71 -27.07 -9.55
CA LEU A 443 -23.38 -25.76 -10.16
C LEU A 443 -21.93 -25.73 -10.68
N LYS A 444 -20.99 -26.29 -9.93
CA LYS A 444 -19.61 -26.38 -10.37
C LYS A 444 -19.42 -27.21 -11.63
N ASP A 445 -20.23 -28.24 -11.84
CA ASP A 445 -20.23 -29.02 -13.07
C ASP A 445 -20.95 -28.27 -14.21
N ALA A 446 -22.05 -27.56 -13.93
CA ALA A 446 -22.73 -26.67 -14.87
C ALA A 446 -21.78 -25.59 -15.41
N LYS A 447 -21.04 -24.91 -14.53
CA LYS A 447 -20.02 -23.93 -14.92
C LYS A 447 -18.99 -24.49 -15.88
N LYS A 448 -18.57 -25.75 -15.72
CA LYS A 448 -17.61 -26.38 -16.65
C LYS A 448 -18.23 -26.66 -18.02
N LYS A 449 -19.55 -26.82 -18.10
CA LYS A 449 -20.29 -26.97 -19.35
C LYS A 449 -20.42 -25.61 -20.05
N LEU A 450 -20.82 -24.57 -19.32
CA LEU A 450 -20.90 -23.20 -19.86
C LEU A 450 -19.58 -22.69 -20.42
N ASN A 451 -18.46 -22.88 -19.71
CA ASN A 451 -17.14 -22.53 -20.25
C ASN A 451 -16.80 -23.28 -21.56
N LYS A 452 -17.27 -24.53 -21.72
CA LYS A 452 -17.09 -25.25 -22.99
C LYS A 452 -18.04 -24.77 -24.07
N ALA A 453 -19.22 -24.28 -23.69
CA ALA A 453 -20.15 -23.67 -24.60
C ALA A 453 -19.56 -22.37 -25.17
N ASP A 454 -18.96 -21.52 -24.33
CA ASP A 454 -18.17 -20.35 -24.75
C ASP A 454 -17.02 -20.74 -25.69
N ASP A 455 -16.17 -21.70 -25.27
CA ASP A 455 -15.05 -22.17 -26.10
C ASP A 455 -15.54 -22.67 -27.48
N SER A 456 -16.66 -23.40 -27.52
CA SER A 456 -17.22 -23.95 -28.77
C SER A 456 -17.88 -22.87 -29.62
N TYR A 457 -18.49 -21.85 -29.01
CA TYR A 457 -19.03 -20.69 -29.69
C TYR A 457 -17.92 -19.89 -30.37
N ASP A 458 -16.83 -19.60 -29.64
CA ASP A 458 -15.65 -18.89 -30.14
C ASP A 458 -14.96 -19.64 -31.29
N ASP A 459 -15.01 -20.97 -31.28
CA ASP A 459 -14.48 -21.85 -32.33
C ASP A 459 -15.43 -22.02 -33.53
N GLU A 460 -16.56 -21.30 -33.57
CA GLU A 460 -17.64 -21.38 -34.58
C GLU A 460 -18.33 -22.77 -34.65
N GLU A 461 -18.23 -23.57 -33.58
CA GLU A 461 -18.86 -24.88 -33.42
C GLU A 461 -20.24 -24.75 -32.72
N TYR A 462 -21.15 -23.95 -33.31
CA TYR A 462 -22.39 -23.50 -32.67
C TYR A 462 -23.35 -24.62 -32.18
N GLN A 463 -23.40 -25.75 -32.88
CA GLN A 463 -24.21 -26.89 -32.43
C GLN A 463 -23.60 -27.57 -31.19
N ASP A 464 -22.27 -27.62 -31.10
CA ASP A 464 -21.58 -28.14 -29.92
C ASP A 464 -21.74 -27.17 -28.74
N ALA A 465 -21.75 -25.85 -29.00
CA ALA A 465 -22.09 -24.84 -27.99
C ALA A 465 -23.50 -25.04 -27.43
N LEU A 466 -24.50 -25.24 -28.29
CA LEU A 466 -25.89 -25.53 -27.87
C LEU A 466 -26.00 -26.84 -27.07
N ASP A 467 -25.32 -27.91 -27.49
CA ASP A 467 -25.31 -29.17 -26.74
C ASP A 467 -24.68 -29.00 -25.34
N TYR A 468 -23.67 -28.13 -25.18
CA TYR A 468 -23.11 -27.80 -23.87
C TYR A 468 -24.00 -26.90 -23.02
N VAL A 469 -24.80 -26.03 -23.62
CA VAL A 469 -25.83 -25.23 -22.94
C VAL A 469 -26.90 -26.15 -22.37
N ASP A 470 -27.49 -27.04 -23.19
CA ASP A 470 -28.50 -28.01 -22.73
C ASP A 470 -27.96 -28.84 -21.54
N ASP A 471 -26.71 -29.33 -21.63
CA ASP A 471 -26.04 -30.06 -20.55
C ASP A 471 -25.82 -29.20 -19.28
N ALA A 472 -25.70 -27.88 -19.41
CA ALA A 472 -25.51 -26.95 -18.30
C ALA A 472 -26.84 -26.63 -17.62
N GLU A 473 -27.88 -26.32 -18.40
CA GLU A 473 -29.25 -26.05 -17.93
C GLU A 473 -29.79 -27.26 -17.13
N ASP A 474 -29.61 -28.49 -17.63
CA ASP A 474 -29.99 -29.71 -16.90
C ASP A 474 -29.32 -29.77 -15.50
N LEU A 475 -28.06 -29.34 -15.38
CA LEU A 475 -27.32 -29.35 -14.11
C LEU A 475 -27.72 -28.20 -13.19
N ILE A 476 -28.11 -27.05 -13.75
CA ILE A 476 -28.64 -25.89 -13.01
C ILE A 476 -30.00 -26.26 -12.42
N ASP A 477 -30.89 -26.83 -13.22
CA ASP A 477 -32.19 -27.34 -12.78
C ASP A 477 -32.03 -28.41 -11.68
N GLU A 478 -31.11 -29.36 -11.85
CA GLU A 478 -30.80 -30.37 -10.82
C GLU A 478 -30.27 -29.71 -9.53
N ALA A 479 -29.50 -28.62 -9.61
CA ALA A 479 -28.97 -27.91 -8.46
C ALA A 479 -30.08 -27.15 -7.71
N LEU A 480 -31.00 -26.52 -8.43
CA LEU A 480 -32.16 -25.83 -7.87
C LEU A 480 -33.15 -26.80 -7.21
N ASP A 481 -33.28 -28.03 -7.73
CA ASP A 481 -34.11 -29.09 -7.15
C ASP A 481 -33.60 -29.59 -5.77
N GLU A 482 -32.35 -29.26 -5.39
CA GLU A 482 -31.78 -29.58 -4.08
C GLU A 482 -32.11 -28.54 -2.98
N LEU A 483 -32.75 -27.41 -3.34
CA LEU A 483 -33.33 -26.41 -2.42
C LEU A 483 -34.64 -26.90 -1.79
#